data_AF-A6FZ01-F1
#
_entry.id   AF-A6FZ01-F1
#
_cell.length_a   1.000
_cell.length_b   1.000
_cell.length_c   1.000
_cell.angle_alpha   90.00
_cell.angle_beta   90.00
_cell.angle_gamma   90.00
#
_symmetry.space_group_name_H-M   'P 1'
#
loop_
_entity.id
_entity.type
_entity.pdbx_description
1 polymer ?
#
loop_
_entity_poly.entity_id
_entity_poly.type
_entity_poly.pdbx_seq_one_letter_code
_entity_poly.pdbx_strand_id
1 'polypeptide(L)'
;MTEPETGLRAFKPTFIVLGLVYVLMASSALIQGPAFLEGFGVSHELASEPVLVDFFSFFYQLMIYIGALMVLFGLVTRERRAQAQVASVFCVTSILLALRDLSTSDSRFGTGLYEGDATVLFTVVGLVYAAAFGALAVAGFRRAPAQ
;
A
#
# COMPACT_ATOMS: atom_id res chain seq x y z
N MET A 1 5.34 -18.02 -33.25
CA MET A 1 4.69 -18.66 -32.08
C MET A 1 4.57 -17.62 -31.00
N THR A 2 3.42 -16.96 -30.91
CA THR A 2 3.07 -16.13 -29.74
C THR A 2 2.80 -17.08 -28.59
N GLU A 3 3.67 -17.11 -27.58
CA GLU A 3 3.33 -17.78 -26.33
C GLU A 3 1.94 -17.29 -25.89
N PRO A 4 1.03 -18.19 -25.47
CA PRO A 4 -0.23 -17.76 -24.90
C PRO A 4 0.10 -16.82 -23.73
N GLU A 5 -0.53 -15.64 -23.68
CA GLU A 5 -0.41 -14.72 -22.54
C GLU A 5 -0.87 -15.45 -21.28
N THR A 6 0.06 -16.10 -20.60
CA THR A 6 -0.17 -17.00 -19.45
C THR A 6 -0.35 -16.25 -18.14
N GLY A 7 -0.42 -14.91 -18.19
CA GLY A 7 -0.56 -14.02 -17.04
C GLY A 7 -1.72 -13.03 -17.18
N LEU A 8 -2.13 -12.46 -16.05
CA LEU A 8 -3.13 -11.41 -15.95
C LEU A 8 -2.58 -10.11 -16.55
N ARG A 9 -3.19 -9.62 -17.63
CA ARG A 9 -2.77 -8.39 -18.35
C ARG A 9 -2.58 -7.18 -17.43
N ALA A 10 -3.46 -7.02 -16.45
CA ALA A 10 -3.42 -5.90 -15.51
C ALA A 10 -2.42 -6.08 -14.36
N PHE A 11 -1.87 -7.28 -14.12
CA PHE A 11 -1.03 -7.54 -12.95
C PHE A 11 0.22 -6.65 -12.92
N LYS A 12 1.02 -6.69 -13.99
CA LYS A 12 2.24 -5.89 -14.10
C LYS A 12 1.98 -4.38 -13.94
N PRO A 13 1.07 -3.74 -14.72
CA PRO A 13 0.84 -2.30 -14.59
C PRO A 13 0.29 -1.92 -13.21
N THR A 14 -0.62 -2.70 -12.62
CA THR A 14 -1.13 -2.43 -11.27
C THR A 14 -0.01 -2.45 -10.24
N PHE A 15 0.83 -3.48 -10.22
CA PHE A 15 1.93 -3.59 -9.26
C PHE A 15 2.98 -2.49 -9.45
N ILE A 16 3.30 -2.13 -10.70
CA ILE A 16 4.24 -1.03 -11.00
C ILE A 16 3.67 0.30 -10.53
N VAL A 17 2.44 0.65 -10.91
CA VAL A 17 1.84 1.94 -10.57
C VAL A 17 1.68 2.09 -9.07
N LEU A 18 1.10 1.10 -8.39
CA LEU A 18 0.89 1.17 -6.94
C LEU A 18 2.22 1.17 -6.17
N GLY A 19 3.21 0.41 -6.65
CA GLY A 19 4.55 0.40 -6.06
C GLY A 19 5.27 1.74 -6.22
N LEU A 20 5.21 2.35 -7.42
CA LEU A 20 5.79 3.67 -7.66
C LEU A 20 5.09 4.76 -6.84
N VAL A 21 3.76 4.73 -6.70
CA VAL A 21 3.03 5.65 -5.82
C VAL A 21 3.55 5.54 -4.38
N TYR A 22 3.74 4.32 -3.87
CA TYR A 22 4.30 4.08 -2.54
C TYR A 22 5.70 4.69 -2.39
N VAL A 23 6.59 4.45 -3.36
CA VAL A 23 7.95 4.99 -3.35
C VAL A 23 7.93 6.51 -3.36
N LEU A 24 7.13 7.13 -4.24
CA LEU A 24 7.06 8.58 -4.39
C LEU A 24 6.49 9.26 -3.13
N MET A 25 5.41 8.73 -2.57
CA MET A 25 4.83 9.25 -1.34
C MET A 25 5.82 9.16 -0.18
N ALA A 26 6.45 8.01 0.01
CA ALA A 26 7.39 7.81 1.10
C ALA A 26 8.68 8.64 0.94
N SER A 27 9.18 8.77 -0.29
CA SER A 27 10.30 9.66 -0.59
C SER A 27 9.96 11.13 -0.31
N SER A 28 8.75 11.56 -0.67
CA SER A 28 8.26 12.91 -0.38
C SER A 28 8.18 13.17 1.13
N ALA A 29 7.68 12.22 1.91
CA ALA A 29 7.64 12.32 3.37
C ALA A 29 9.04 12.36 3.99
N LEU A 30 9.98 11.53 3.52
CA LEU A 30 11.37 11.57 3.99
C LEU A 30 12.07 12.90 3.69
N ILE A 31 11.81 13.50 2.53
CA ILE A 31 12.36 14.82 2.17
C ILE A 31 11.80 15.92 3.08
N GLN A 32 10.52 15.85 3.43
CA GLN A 32 9.89 16.77 4.37
C GLN A 32 10.37 16.55 5.81
N GLY A 33 10.79 15.33 6.14
CA GLY A 33 11.19 14.94 7.48
C GLY A 33 10.01 14.91 8.46
N PRO A 34 10.28 14.82 9.78
CA PRO A 34 9.26 14.72 10.82
C PRO A 34 8.26 15.89 10.85
N ALA A 35 8.60 17.05 10.28
CA ALA A 35 7.68 18.17 10.09
C ALA A 35 6.42 17.79 9.28
N PHE A 36 6.48 16.74 8.47
CA PHE A 36 5.31 16.14 7.81
C PHE A 36 4.18 15.79 8.81
N LEU A 37 4.54 15.40 10.04
CA LEU A 37 3.59 15.02 11.09
C LEU A 37 2.79 16.22 11.64
N GLU A 38 3.28 17.45 11.47
CA GLU A 38 2.55 18.66 11.87
C GLU A 38 1.22 18.80 11.11
N GLY A 39 1.18 18.30 9.85
CA GLY A 39 -0.06 18.22 9.06
C GLY A 39 -1.11 17.25 9.63
N PHE A 40 -0.73 16.44 10.62
CA PHE A 40 -1.59 15.49 11.34
C PHE A 40 -1.76 15.90 12.82
N GLY A 41 -1.53 17.16 13.16
CA GLY A 41 -1.75 17.70 14.50
C GLY A 41 -0.66 17.35 15.52
N VAL A 42 0.45 16.74 15.09
CA VAL A 42 1.58 16.46 15.99
C VAL A 42 2.35 17.76 16.25
N SER A 43 2.57 18.10 17.53
CA SER A 43 3.32 19.32 17.86
C SER A 43 4.78 19.22 17.41
N HIS A 44 5.40 20.37 17.11
CA HIS A 44 6.79 20.42 16.69
C HIS A 44 7.74 19.79 17.74
N GLU A 45 7.49 20.02 19.04
CA GLU A 45 8.32 19.43 20.09
C GLU A 45 8.27 17.89 20.03
N LEU A 46 7.06 17.32 19.93
CA LEU A 46 6.88 15.87 19.85
C LEU A 46 7.47 15.31 18.54
N ALA A 47 7.24 15.99 17.42
CA ALA A 47 7.77 15.61 16.10
C ALA A 47 9.31 15.58 16.07
N SER A 48 9.96 16.40 16.90
CA SER A 48 11.41 16.48 17.01
C SER A 48 12.04 15.48 17.99
N GLU A 49 11.24 14.70 18.71
CA GLU A 49 11.77 13.70 19.65
C GLU A 49 12.63 12.66 18.92
N PRO A 50 13.86 12.35 19.39
CA PRO A 50 14.78 11.47 18.68
C PRO A 50 14.20 10.10 18.30
N VAL A 51 13.38 9.53 19.19
CA VAL A 51 12.71 8.24 18.94
C VAL A 51 11.70 8.32 17.81
N LEU A 52 10.98 9.44 17.71
CA LEU A 52 9.99 9.66 16.67
C LEU A 52 10.66 9.94 15.33
N VAL A 53 11.76 10.69 15.32
CA VAL A 53 12.57 10.94 14.11
C VAL A 53 13.13 9.63 13.52
N ASP A 54 13.67 8.77 14.38
CA ASP A 54 14.19 7.46 13.97
C ASP A 54 13.06 6.56 13.45
N PHE A 55 11.96 6.45 14.20
CA PHE A 55 10.79 5.67 13.79
C PHE A 55 10.20 6.17 12.47
N PHE A 56 10.04 7.48 12.31
CA PHE A 56 9.56 8.12 11.08
C PHE A 56 10.44 7.74 9.89
N SER A 57 11.76 7.91 10.05
CA SER A 57 12.73 7.61 8.99
C SER A 57 12.69 6.13 8.61
N PHE A 58 12.70 5.23 9.60
CA PHE A 58 12.58 3.80 9.39
C PHE A 58 11.27 3.43 8.68
N PHE A 59 10.14 3.97 9.12
CA PHE A 59 8.83 3.66 8.58
C PHE A 59 8.75 4.01 7.09
N TYR A 60 9.17 5.21 6.70
CA TYR A 60 9.11 5.62 5.30
C TYR A 60 10.19 4.94 4.44
N GLN A 61 11.35 4.57 4.99
CA GLN A 61 12.32 3.71 4.29
C GLN A 61 11.73 2.32 4.02
N LEU A 62 11.03 1.73 5.01
CA LEU A 62 10.33 0.47 4.84
C LEU A 62 9.23 0.58 3.78
N MET A 63 8.49 1.70 3.73
CA MET A 63 7.52 1.94 2.66
C MET A 63 8.17 1.98 1.27
N ILE A 64 9.32 2.66 1.11
CA ILE A 64 10.07 2.66 -0.15
C ILE A 64 10.46 1.23 -0.53
N TYR A 65 10.99 0.46 0.42
CA TYR A 65 11.35 -0.94 0.20
C TYR A 65 10.16 -1.80 -0.26
N ILE A 66 9.00 -1.68 0.42
CA ILE A 66 7.77 -2.38 0.03
C ILE A 66 7.32 -1.96 -1.38
N GLY A 67 7.36 -0.67 -1.71
CA GLY A 67 7.04 -0.18 -3.05
C GLY A 67 7.97 -0.73 -4.13
N ALA A 68 9.27 -0.82 -3.84
CA ALA A 68 10.25 -1.44 -4.74
C ALA A 68 9.98 -2.95 -4.92
N LEU A 69 9.63 -3.67 -3.85
CA LEU A 69 9.21 -5.06 -3.93
C LEU A 69 7.95 -5.24 -4.77
N MET A 70 6.96 -4.36 -4.66
CA MET A 70 5.77 -4.39 -5.51
C MET A 70 6.13 -4.27 -6.99
N VAL A 71 6.98 -3.30 -7.34
CA VAL A 71 7.49 -3.15 -8.71
C VAL A 71 8.20 -4.43 -9.16
N LEU A 72 9.07 -4.99 -8.33
CA LEU A 72 9.79 -6.22 -8.63
C LEU A 72 8.83 -7.38 -8.88
N PHE A 73 7.85 -7.62 -8.01
CA PHE A 73 6.82 -8.65 -8.21
C PHE A 73 6.07 -8.45 -9.53
N GLY A 74 5.68 -7.21 -9.85
CA GLY A 74 5.06 -6.88 -11.13
C GLY A 74 5.92 -7.22 -12.36
N LEU A 75 7.25 -7.18 -12.23
CA LEU A 75 8.19 -7.48 -13.31
C LEU A 75 8.52 -8.96 -13.44
N VAL A 76 8.59 -9.70 -12.33
CA VAL A 76 9.13 -11.08 -12.31
C VAL A 76 8.05 -12.16 -12.25
N THR A 77 6.87 -11.88 -11.71
CA THR A 77 5.82 -12.91 -11.56
C THR A 77 5.07 -13.13 -12.87
N ARG A 78 5.23 -14.30 -13.49
CA ARG A 78 4.67 -14.62 -14.83
C ARG A 78 3.46 -15.55 -14.78
N GLU A 79 3.51 -16.58 -13.97
CA GLU A 79 2.45 -17.58 -13.90
C GLU A 79 1.16 -16.99 -13.29
N ARG A 80 0.02 -17.18 -13.96
CA ARG A 80 -1.29 -16.70 -13.47
C ARG A 80 -1.61 -17.08 -12.04
N ARG A 81 -1.31 -18.33 -11.62
CA ARG A 81 -1.58 -18.78 -10.24
C ARG A 81 -0.70 -18.03 -9.23
N ALA A 82 0.58 -17.88 -9.52
CA ALA A 82 1.49 -17.11 -8.69
C ALA A 82 1.06 -15.63 -8.61
N GLN A 83 0.66 -15.03 -9.73
CA GLN A 83 0.12 -13.67 -9.77
C GLN A 83 -1.14 -13.52 -8.90
N ALA A 84 -2.06 -14.49 -8.96
CA ALA A 84 -3.26 -14.49 -8.12
C ALA A 84 -2.92 -14.59 -6.63
N GLN A 85 -1.95 -15.45 -6.26
CA GLN A 85 -1.51 -15.61 -4.88
C GLN A 85 -0.83 -14.34 -4.35
N VAL A 86 0.10 -13.76 -5.11
CA VAL A 86 0.77 -12.50 -4.75
C VAL A 86 -0.27 -11.39 -4.59
N ALA A 87 -1.18 -11.22 -5.55
CA ALA A 87 -2.26 -10.25 -5.44
C ALA A 87 -3.16 -10.50 -4.21
N SER A 88 -3.42 -11.76 -3.85
CA SER A 88 -4.21 -12.10 -2.67
C SER A 88 -3.51 -11.67 -1.37
N VAL A 89 -2.20 -11.92 -1.26
CA VAL A 89 -1.41 -11.50 -0.10
C VAL A 89 -1.46 -9.98 0.05
N PHE A 90 -1.23 -9.24 -1.04
CA PHE A 90 -1.31 -7.77 -1.00
C PHE A 90 -2.73 -7.28 -0.69
N CYS A 91 -3.77 -7.91 -1.23
CA CYS A 91 -5.16 -7.58 -0.91
C CYS A 91 -5.45 -7.73 0.60
N VAL A 92 -5.15 -8.90 1.17
CA VAL A 92 -5.38 -9.17 2.59
C VAL A 92 -4.58 -8.21 3.47
N THR A 93 -3.31 -7.99 3.16
CA THR A 93 -2.47 -7.04 3.90
C THR A 93 -3.04 -5.63 3.83
N SER A 94 -3.48 -5.16 2.65
CA SER A 94 -4.11 -3.84 2.51
C SER A 94 -5.42 -3.71 3.29
N ILE A 95 -6.24 -4.77 3.38
CA ILE A 95 -7.43 -4.77 4.24
C ILE A 95 -7.03 -4.64 5.71
N LEU A 96 -6.06 -5.42 6.18
CA LEU A 96 -5.61 -5.39 7.58
C LEU A 96 -5.04 -4.01 7.95
N LEU A 97 -4.28 -3.39 7.05
CA LEU A 97 -3.76 -2.03 7.24
C LEU A 97 -4.89 -1.00 7.24
N ALA A 98 -5.84 -1.07 6.30
CA ALA A 98 -6.99 -0.16 6.28
C ALA A 98 -7.85 -0.27 7.55
N LEU A 99 -8.02 -1.48 8.10
CA LEU A 99 -8.71 -1.67 9.37
C LEU A 99 -7.94 -1.08 10.55
N ARG A 100 -6.61 -1.20 10.55
CA ARG A 100 -5.75 -0.56 11.54
C ARG A 100 -5.90 0.96 11.46
N ASP A 101 -5.78 1.54 10.26
CA ASP A 101 -5.89 2.99 10.05
C ASP A 101 -7.27 3.49 10.47
N LEU A 102 -8.33 2.74 10.16
CA LEU A 102 -9.69 3.05 10.61
C LEU A 102 -9.78 3.04 12.13
N SER A 103 -9.21 2.02 12.78
CA SER A 103 -9.22 1.89 14.24
C SER A 103 -8.45 2.98 14.96
N THR A 104 -7.48 3.63 14.31
CA THR A 104 -6.71 4.73 14.90
C THR A 104 -7.15 6.12 14.43
N SER A 105 -8.04 6.20 13.44
CA SER A 105 -8.57 7.45 12.89
C SER A 105 -9.47 8.22 13.86
N ASP A 106 -9.76 9.47 13.48
CA ASP A 106 -10.71 10.38 14.16
C ASP A 106 -12.19 10.11 13.80
N SER A 107 -12.48 8.97 13.16
CA SER A 107 -13.86 8.60 12.82
C SER A 107 -14.60 8.00 14.01
N ARG A 108 -15.93 7.88 13.90
CA ARG A 108 -16.76 7.16 14.89
C ARG A 108 -16.37 5.68 15.14
N PHE A 109 -15.49 5.14 14.29
CA PHE A 109 -15.01 3.76 14.36
C PHE A 109 -13.56 3.65 14.85
N GLY A 110 -12.89 4.77 15.09
CA GLY A 110 -11.52 4.82 15.57
C GLY A 110 -11.41 5.30 17.01
N THR A 111 -10.19 5.25 17.54
CA THR A 111 -9.87 5.70 18.90
C THR A 111 -9.52 7.19 18.97
N GLY A 112 -9.44 7.90 17.83
CA GLY A 112 -8.95 9.28 17.78
C GLY A 112 -7.46 9.40 18.11
N LEU A 113 -6.67 8.35 17.88
CA LEU A 113 -5.23 8.39 18.16
C LEU A 113 -4.52 9.39 17.24
N TYR A 114 -4.96 9.47 15.99
CA TYR A 114 -4.56 10.52 15.07
C TYR A 114 -5.75 11.45 14.86
N GLU A 115 -5.54 12.75 15.02
CA GLU A 115 -6.57 13.77 14.86
C GLU A 115 -6.62 14.30 13.42
N GLY A 116 -7.82 14.66 12.96
CA GLY A 116 -8.04 15.36 11.69
C GLY A 116 -8.55 14.49 10.53
N ASP A 117 -9.26 15.13 9.61
CA ASP A 117 -9.94 14.50 8.46
C ASP A 117 -8.99 13.70 7.56
N ALA A 118 -7.71 14.07 7.53
CA ALA A 118 -6.67 13.39 6.77
C ALA A 118 -6.41 11.95 7.25
N THR A 119 -6.81 11.59 8.47
CA THR A 119 -6.58 10.24 9.03
C THR A 119 -7.45 9.18 8.36
N VAL A 120 -8.67 9.56 7.95
CA VAL A 120 -9.56 8.69 7.17
C VAL A 120 -9.02 8.46 5.75
N LEU A 121 -8.21 9.38 5.22
CA LEU A 121 -7.60 9.22 3.90
C LEU A 121 -6.74 7.97 3.81
N PHE A 122 -5.97 7.63 4.86
CA PHE A 122 -5.16 6.41 4.88
C PHE A 122 -6.02 5.14 4.79
N THR A 123 -7.16 5.12 5.49
CA THR A 123 -8.15 4.04 5.37
C THR A 123 -8.63 3.91 3.93
N VAL A 124 -9.01 5.03 3.30
CA VAL A 124 -9.51 5.04 1.91
C VAL A 124 -8.43 4.54 0.94
N VAL A 125 -7.19 5.00 1.09
CA VAL A 125 -6.05 4.53 0.27
C VAL A 125 -5.84 3.02 0.44
N GLY A 126 -5.85 2.52 1.68
CA GLY A 126 -5.75 1.10 1.96
C GLY A 126 -6.86 0.28 1.30
N LEU A 127 -8.10 0.78 1.31
CA LEU A 127 -9.23 0.12 0.63
C LEU A 127 -9.12 0.16 -0.90
N VAL A 128 -8.60 1.25 -1.48
CA VAL A 128 -8.34 1.34 -2.93
C VAL A 128 -7.28 0.32 -3.34
N TYR A 129 -6.20 0.18 -2.56
CA TYR A 129 -5.17 -0.83 -2.79
C TYR A 129 -5.75 -2.23 -2.67
N ALA A 130 -6.52 -2.50 -1.61
CA ALA A 130 -7.20 -3.78 -1.41
C ALA A 130 -8.13 -4.11 -2.59
N ALA A 131 -8.90 -3.15 -3.09
CA ALA A 131 -9.78 -3.34 -4.24
C ALA A 131 -8.98 -3.65 -5.53
N ALA A 132 -7.91 -2.92 -5.80
CA ALA A 132 -7.05 -3.14 -6.96
C ALA A 132 -6.43 -4.54 -6.96
N PHE A 133 -5.88 -4.96 -5.82
CA PHE A 133 -5.30 -6.30 -5.67
C PHE A 133 -6.37 -7.40 -5.62
N GLY A 134 -7.51 -7.14 -4.99
CA GLY A 134 -8.64 -8.06 -4.93
C GLY A 134 -9.21 -8.35 -6.31
N ALA A 135 -9.32 -7.34 -7.17
CA ALA A 135 -9.75 -7.51 -8.56
C ALA A 135 -8.80 -8.45 -9.33
N LEU A 136 -7.48 -8.30 -9.14
CA LEU A 136 -6.48 -9.20 -9.72
C LEU A 136 -6.57 -10.62 -9.16
N ALA A 137 -6.73 -10.76 -7.85
CA ALA A 137 -6.86 -12.06 -7.19
C ALA A 137 -8.10 -12.82 -7.73
N VAL A 138 -9.26 -12.16 -7.78
CA VAL A 138 -10.50 -12.72 -8.31
C VAL A 138 -10.34 -13.09 -9.79
N ALA A 139 -9.76 -12.22 -10.61
CA ALA A 139 -9.49 -12.51 -12.02
C ALA A 139 -8.51 -13.69 -12.20
N GLY A 140 -7.52 -13.80 -11.31
CA GLY A 140 -6.55 -14.88 -11.26
C GLY A 140 -7.17 -16.25 -11.01
N PHE A 141 -8.07 -16.34 -10.03
CA PHE A 141 -8.72 -17.60 -9.63
C PHE A 141 -9.94 -17.98 -10.46
N ARG A 142 -10.61 -17.02 -11.12
CA ARG A 142 -11.66 -17.34 -12.09
C ARG A 142 -11.03 -18.07 -13.27
N ARG A 143 -11.29 -19.40 -13.39
CA ARG A 143 -10.91 -20.20 -14.57
C ARG A 143 -11.45 -19.54 -15.83
N ALA A 144 -10.62 -19.44 -16.87
CA ALA A 144 -11.18 -19.31 -18.22
C ALA A 144 -12.06 -20.55 -18.47
N PRO A 145 -13.27 -20.41 -19.04
CA PRO A 145 -14.05 -21.57 -19.44
C PRO A 145 -13.18 -22.44 -20.35
N ALA A 146 -13.18 -23.75 -20.10
CA ALA A 146 -12.50 -24.71 -20.97
C ALA A 146 -13.07 -24.53 -22.38
N GLN A 147 -12.21 -24.14 -23.33
CA GLN A 147 -12.51 -24.24 -24.76
C GLN A 147 -12.20 -25.65 -25.23
#